data_AF-A0A352MFC1-F1
#
_entry.id   AF-A0A352MFC1-F1
#
_cell.length_a   1.000
_cell.length_b   1.000
_cell.length_c   1.000
_cell.angle_alpha   90.00
_cell.angle_beta   90.00
_cell.angle_gamma   90.00
#
_symmetry.space_group_name_H-M   'P 1'
#
loop_
_entity.id
_entity.type
_entity.pdbx_description
1 polymer ?
#
loop_
_entity_poly.entity_id
_entity_poly.type
_entity_poly.pdbx_seq_one_letter_code
_entity_poly.pdbx_strand_id
1 'polypeptide(L)'
;MGGDRSSNHLLKNIGLEIENVFAFLAAAVKFWDKRMQMIVRGTLLRQVKVAFNKRKTLQYIEHHRKGNCSGCGFCCQYIRRCPYLTSENLCSINDNKHFICRVYPVSDYDVKLVSKVSDKKCGYYFDDGKE
;
A
#
# COMPACT_ATOMS: atom_id res chain seq x y z
N MET A 1 -8.06 38.60 46.03
CA MET A 1 -7.13 38.09 45.00
C MET A 1 -7.07 36.58 45.12
N GLY A 2 -7.98 35.88 44.46
CA GLY A 2 -8.08 34.42 44.50
C GLY A 2 -8.23 33.91 43.08
N GLY A 3 -7.11 33.64 42.43
CA GLY A 3 -7.04 33.07 41.10
C GLY A 3 -5.99 31.96 41.05
N ASP A 4 -6.25 30.96 40.23
CA ASP A 4 -5.23 30.07 39.65
C ASP A 4 -4.64 28.94 40.51
N ARG A 5 -5.49 28.11 41.12
CA ARG A 5 -5.07 26.77 41.56
C ARG A 5 -5.78 25.59 40.89
N SER A 6 -6.88 25.81 40.16
CA SER A 6 -7.66 24.75 39.50
C SER A 6 -7.19 24.43 38.07
N SER A 7 -6.73 25.43 37.30
CA SER A 7 -6.35 25.25 35.88
C SER A 7 -5.10 24.39 35.68
N ASN A 8 -4.16 24.43 36.64
CA ASN A 8 -2.88 23.70 36.56
C ASN A 8 -3.00 22.19 36.75
N HIS A 9 -4.09 21.68 37.33
CA HIS A 9 -4.30 20.23 37.52
C HIS A 9 -4.94 19.59 36.28
N LEU A 10 -5.83 20.30 35.59
CA LEU A 10 -6.44 19.86 34.34
C LEU A 10 -5.43 19.81 33.18
N LEU A 11 -4.56 20.82 33.06
CA LEU A 11 -3.52 20.87 32.03
C LEU A 11 -2.48 19.74 32.19
N LYS A 12 -2.17 19.34 33.43
CA LYS A 12 -1.25 18.22 33.72
C LYS A 12 -1.85 16.86 33.35
N ASN A 13 -3.14 16.65 33.61
CA ASN A 13 -3.84 15.41 33.23
C ASN A 13 -4.00 15.28 31.70
N ILE A 14 -4.28 16.39 31.01
CA ILE A 14 -4.35 16.41 29.53
C ILE A 14 -2.96 16.16 28.90
N GLY A 15 -1.89 16.72 29.47
CA GLY A 15 -0.52 16.46 29.03
C GLY A 15 -0.08 14.99 29.20
N LEU A 16 -0.47 14.35 30.30
CA LEU A 16 -0.22 12.92 30.56
C LEU A 16 -0.98 11.98 29.61
N GLU A 17 -2.22 12.32 29.24
CA GLU A 17 -2.98 11.58 28.23
C GLU A 17 -2.37 11.73 26.83
N ILE A 18 -1.92 12.94 26.47
CA ILE A 18 -1.33 13.20 25.15
C ILE A 18 0.00 12.47 24.98
N GLU A 19 0.89 12.47 25.98
CA GLU A 19 2.15 11.73 25.88
C GLU A 19 1.93 10.21 25.82
N ASN A 20 0.94 9.69 26.54
CA ASN A 20 0.56 8.28 26.44
C ASN A 20 -0.01 7.94 25.07
N VAL A 21 -0.83 8.80 24.47
CA VAL A 21 -1.32 8.64 23.10
C VAL A 21 -0.18 8.69 22.10
N PHE A 22 0.77 9.63 22.22
CA PHE A 22 1.94 9.69 21.35
C PHE A 22 2.85 8.46 21.53
N ALA A 23 3.05 7.97 22.75
CA ALA A 23 3.81 6.76 23.01
C ALA A 23 3.11 5.52 22.46
N PHE A 24 1.79 5.41 22.59
CA PHE A 24 0.98 4.34 22.00
C PHE A 24 0.99 4.39 20.47
N LEU A 25 0.84 5.57 19.87
CA LEU A 25 0.94 5.75 18.42
C LEU A 25 2.34 5.46 17.92
N ALA A 26 3.39 5.93 18.61
CA ALA A 26 4.77 5.64 18.28
C ALA A 26 5.09 4.15 18.45
N ALA A 27 4.56 3.48 19.47
CA ALA A 27 4.67 2.04 19.67
C ALA A 27 3.89 1.26 18.60
N ALA A 28 2.68 1.69 18.23
CA ALA A 28 1.89 1.11 17.15
C ALA A 28 2.55 1.30 15.78
N VAL A 29 3.19 2.45 15.54
CA VAL A 29 4.00 2.74 14.35
C VAL A 29 5.30 1.93 14.35
N LYS A 30 5.96 1.77 15.50
CA LYS A 30 7.15 0.91 15.66
C LYS A 30 6.81 -0.59 15.57
N PHE A 31 5.60 -0.97 15.94
CA PHE A 31 5.03 -2.32 15.82
C PHE A 31 4.45 -2.58 14.42
N TRP A 32 4.38 -1.54 13.57
CA TRP A 32 3.99 -1.67 12.18
C TRP A 32 5.10 -2.38 11.41
N ASP A 33 4.89 -3.68 11.19
CA ASP A 33 5.77 -4.58 10.45
C ASP A 33 6.36 -3.89 9.22
N LYS A 34 7.67 -4.02 8.99
CA LYS A 34 8.36 -3.49 7.80
C LYS A 34 7.65 -3.92 6.51
N ARG A 35 7.02 -5.11 6.50
CA ARG A 35 6.18 -5.56 5.38
C ARG A 35 5.00 -4.62 5.13
N MET A 36 4.24 -4.26 6.17
CA MET A 36 3.12 -3.33 6.07
C MET A 36 3.57 -1.94 5.58
N GLN A 37 4.71 -1.45 6.05
CA GLN A 37 5.26 -0.17 5.58
C GLN A 37 5.55 -0.19 4.07
N MET A 38 6.17 -1.27 3.57
CA MET A 38 6.43 -1.43 2.14
C MET A 38 5.13 -1.55 1.33
N ILE A 39 4.14 -2.28 1.85
CA ILE A 39 2.82 -2.45 1.23
C ILE A 39 2.10 -1.10 1.08
N VAL A 40 2.01 -0.35 2.17
CA VAL A 40 1.33 0.95 2.19
C VAL A 40 2.05 1.94 1.29
N ARG A 41 3.39 2.01 1.37
CA ARG A 41 4.21 2.85 0.49
C ARG A 41 3.99 2.51 -0.99
N GLY A 42 4.01 1.24 -1.37
CA GLY A 42 3.76 0.80 -2.75
C GLY A 42 2.37 1.21 -3.25
N THR A 43 1.35 1.09 -2.41
CA THR A 43 -0.01 1.54 -2.74
C THR A 43 -0.06 3.03 -3.00
N LEU A 44 0.47 3.84 -2.06
CA LEU A 44 0.43 5.29 -2.15
C LEU A 44 1.19 5.79 -3.38
N LEU A 45 2.41 5.29 -3.59
CA LEU A 45 3.21 5.65 -4.76
C LEU A 45 2.49 5.32 -6.08
N ARG A 46 1.77 4.19 -6.13
CA ARG A 46 0.98 3.82 -7.30
C ARG A 46 -0.16 4.80 -7.55
N GLN A 47 -0.95 5.09 -6.53
CA GLN A 47 -2.09 6.00 -6.66
C GLN A 47 -1.64 7.41 -7.07
N VAL A 48 -0.55 7.91 -6.47
CA VAL A 48 0.05 9.20 -6.82
C VAL A 48 0.55 9.20 -8.27
N LYS A 49 1.31 8.18 -8.71
CA LYS A 49 1.80 8.09 -10.09
C LYS A 49 0.66 8.08 -11.11
N VAL A 50 -0.38 7.28 -10.85
CA VAL A 50 -1.55 7.17 -11.73
C VAL A 50 -2.38 8.45 -11.74
N ALA A 51 -2.50 9.16 -10.61
CA ALA A 51 -3.25 10.41 -10.51
C ALA A 51 -2.54 11.59 -11.20
N PHE A 52 -1.26 11.82 -10.88
CA PHE A 52 -0.53 13.01 -11.35
C PHE A 52 0.14 12.81 -12.71
N ASN A 53 0.52 11.58 -13.06
CA ASN A 53 1.27 11.27 -14.28
C ASN A 53 0.58 10.19 -15.11
N LYS A 54 -0.75 10.22 -15.19
CA LYS A 54 -1.56 9.16 -15.84
C LYS A 54 -1.04 8.78 -17.23
N ARG A 55 -0.86 9.76 -18.13
CA ARG A 55 -0.43 9.52 -19.52
C ARG A 55 0.95 8.84 -19.58
N LYS A 56 1.95 9.42 -18.90
CA LYS A 56 3.31 8.87 -18.84
C LYS A 56 3.34 7.48 -18.20
N THR A 57 2.53 7.28 -17.17
CA THR A 57 2.42 5.99 -16.47
C THR A 57 1.85 4.92 -17.38
N LEU A 58 0.78 5.23 -18.13
CA LEU A 58 0.19 4.30 -19.09
C LEU A 58 1.15 3.96 -20.23
N GLN A 59 1.84 4.96 -20.78
CA GLN A 59 2.88 4.74 -21.80
C GLN A 59 4.00 3.84 -21.28
N TYR A 60 4.50 4.09 -20.07
CA TYR A 60 5.52 3.25 -19.45
C TYR A 60 5.05 1.80 -19.28
N ILE A 61 3.81 1.60 -18.79
CA ILE A 61 3.22 0.26 -18.66
C ILE A 61 3.10 -0.42 -20.02
N GLU A 62 2.63 0.29 -21.05
CA GLU A 62 2.45 -0.26 -22.40
C GLU A 62 3.76 -0.72 -23.02
N HIS A 63 4.84 0.06 -22.87
CA HIS A 63 6.13 -0.26 -23.45
C HIS A 63 6.90 -1.32 -22.66
N HIS A 64 6.89 -1.23 -21.33
CA HIS A 64 7.80 -2.01 -20.48
C HIS A 64 7.15 -3.18 -19.74
N ARG A 65 5.85 -3.12 -19.41
CA ARG A 65 5.21 -4.20 -18.65
C ARG A 65 4.92 -5.37 -19.59
N LYS A 66 5.54 -6.52 -19.29
CA LYS A 66 5.34 -7.77 -20.01
C LYS A 66 4.72 -8.84 -19.10
N GLY A 67 4.37 -9.97 -19.71
CA GLY A 67 3.71 -11.08 -19.03
C GLY A 67 2.23 -10.82 -18.77
N ASN A 68 1.64 -11.70 -17.96
CA ASN A 68 0.20 -11.74 -17.68
C ASN A 68 -0.07 -11.99 -16.20
N CYS A 69 -1.30 -11.73 -15.76
CA CYS A 69 -1.70 -12.06 -14.39
C CYS A 69 -1.67 -13.58 -14.20
N SER A 70 -0.85 -14.06 -13.26
CA SER A 70 -0.69 -15.48 -12.93
C SER A 70 -1.67 -16.00 -11.88
N GLY A 71 -2.65 -15.20 -11.45
CA GLY A 71 -3.57 -15.58 -10.38
C GLY A 71 -2.91 -15.73 -9.00
N CYS A 72 -1.75 -15.11 -8.76
CA CYS A 72 -1.06 -15.24 -7.47
C CYS A 72 -1.85 -14.67 -6.28
N GLY A 73 -2.85 -13.82 -6.54
CA GLY A 73 -3.74 -13.24 -5.52
C GLY A 73 -3.09 -12.20 -4.61
N PHE A 74 -1.79 -11.90 -4.76
CA PHE A 74 -1.09 -10.94 -3.90
C PHE A 74 -1.74 -9.56 -3.95
N CYS A 75 -1.88 -8.96 -5.14
CA CYS A 75 -2.49 -7.64 -5.28
C CYS A 75 -3.96 -7.58 -4.84
N CYS A 76 -4.66 -8.71 -4.84
CA CYS A 76 -6.04 -8.84 -4.38
C CYS A 76 -6.16 -9.02 -2.87
N GLN A 77 -5.08 -9.36 -2.16
CA GLN A 77 -5.04 -9.52 -0.69
C GLN A 77 -4.23 -8.41 -0.01
N TYR A 78 -3.56 -7.59 -0.81
CA TYR A 78 -2.43 -6.73 -0.45
C TYR A 78 -2.65 -5.76 0.70
N ILE A 79 -3.81 -5.10 0.78
CA ILE A 79 -4.17 -4.24 1.93
C ILE A 79 -5.39 -4.81 2.64
N ARG A 80 -6.44 -5.11 1.87
CA ARG A 80 -7.62 -5.84 2.33
C ARG A 80 -7.97 -6.88 1.28
N ARG A 81 -8.64 -7.95 1.72
CA ARG A 81 -9.14 -8.97 0.80
C ARG A 81 -10.13 -8.35 -0.18
N CYS A 82 -9.83 -8.47 -1.46
CA CYS A 82 -10.68 -8.02 -2.56
C CYS A 82 -11.98 -8.83 -2.57
N PRO A 83 -13.15 -8.19 -2.69
CA PRO A 83 -14.44 -8.90 -2.72
C PRO A 83 -14.60 -9.79 -3.95
N TYR A 84 -13.84 -9.54 -5.03
CA TYR A 84 -13.87 -10.32 -6.27
C TYR A 84 -12.84 -11.46 -6.30
N LEU A 85 -12.13 -11.72 -5.20
CA LEU A 85 -11.16 -12.81 -5.11
C LEU A 85 -11.83 -14.10 -4.64
N THR A 86 -11.83 -15.12 -5.49
CA THR A 86 -12.37 -16.44 -5.18
C THR A 86 -11.51 -17.19 -4.15
N SER A 87 -12.01 -18.31 -3.64
CA SER A 87 -11.26 -19.24 -2.79
C SER A 87 -10.00 -19.78 -3.48
N GLU A 88 -10.05 -19.93 -4.79
CA GLU A 88 -8.96 -20.45 -5.64
C GLU A 88 -7.92 -19.37 -6.02
N ASN A 89 -7.98 -18.18 -5.42
CA ASN A 89 -7.16 -17.01 -5.77
C ASN A 89 -7.37 -16.46 -7.20
N LEU A 90 -8.51 -16.77 -7.82
CA LEU A 90 -8.88 -16.24 -9.13
C LEU A 90 -9.70 -14.95 -8.99
N CYS A 91 -9.62 -14.08 -9.99
CA CYS A 91 -10.39 -12.84 -10.04
C CYS A 91 -11.69 -13.08 -10.81
N SER A 92 -12.85 -12.97 -10.15
CA SER A 92 -14.15 -13.22 -10.79
C SER A 92 -14.51 -12.19 -11.87
N ILE A 93 -13.91 -11.01 -11.83
CA ILE A 93 -14.11 -9.93 -12.81
C ILE A 93 -12.85 -9.72 -13.68
N ASN A 94 -12.11 -10.78 -14.00
CA ASN A 94 -10.81 -10.67 -14.66
C ASN A 94 -10.86 -9.83 -15.95
N ASP A 95 -11.91 -10.02 -16.74
CA ASP A 95 -12.08 -9.36 -18.04
C ASP A 95 -12.61 -7.93 -17.90
N ASN A 96 -13.32 -7.65 -16.80
CA ASN A 96 -13.92 -6.35 -16.47
C ASN A 96 -13.24 -5.69 -15.27
N LYS A 97 -11.92 -5.89 -15.13
CA LYS A 97 -11.15 -5.32 -14.02
C LYS A 97 -11.31 -3.80 -13.94
N HIS A 98 -11.45 -3.30 -12.73
CA HIS A 98 -11.33 -1.87 -12.45
C HIS A 98 -10.03 -1.30 -13.01
N PHE A 99 -10.04 -0.03 -13.39
CA PHE A 99 -8.88 0.65 -13.98
C PHE A 99 -7.60 0.45 -13.16
N ILE A 100 -7.67 0.63 -11.84
CA ILE A 100 -6.50 0.46 -10.95
C ILE A 100 -5.94 -0.97 -10.94
N CYS A 101 -6.80 -1.98 -11.11
CA CYS A 101 -6.40 -3.38 -11.22
C CYS A 101 -5.76 -3.68 -12.58
N ARG A 102 -6.22 -3.04 -13.67
CA ARG A 102 -5.67 -3.22 -15.02
C ARG A 102 -4.27 -2.64 -15.18
N VAL A 103 -4.03 -1.48 -14.56
CA VAL A 103 -2.71 -0.81 -14.60
C VAL A 103 -1.72 -1.40 -13.61
N TYR A 104 -2.14 -2.30 -12.72
CA TYR A 104 -1.21 -3.01 -11.85
C TYR A 104 -0.49 -4.15 -12.56
N PRO A 105 0.80 -4.38 -12.31
CA PRO A 105 1.76 -3.50 -11.63
C PRO A 105 2.05 -2.24 -12.44
N VAL A 106 2.28 -1.11 -11.75
CA VAL A 106 2.57 0.19 -12.39
C VAL A 106 4.07 0.39 -12.62
N SER A 107 4.91 -0.35 -11.88
CA SER A 107 6.36 -0.34 -12.07
C SER A 107 6.99 -1.62 -11.54
N ASP A 108 8.24 -1.85 -11.90
CA ASP A 108 9.05 -2.97 -11.39
C ASP A 108 9.09 -3.07 -9.86
N TYR A 109 9.02 -1.93 -9.15
CA TYR A 109 8.88 -1.92 -7.69
C TYR A 109 7.69 -2.75 -7.19
N ASP A 110 6.54 -2.68 -7.86
CA ASP A 110 5.33 -3.42 -7.49
C ASP A 110 5.53 -4.94 -7.65
N VAL A 111 6.31 -5.35 -8.65
CA VAL A 111 6.64 -6.76 -8.91
C VAL A 111 7.62 -7.26 -7.85
N LYS A 112 8.72 -6.53 -7.62
CA LYS A 112 9.73 -6.85 -6.60
C LYS A 112 9.15 -6.88 -5.20
N LEU A 113 8.14 -6.06 -4.92
CA LEU A 113 7.47 -6.05 -3.64
C LEU A 113 6.77 -7.38 -3.35
N VAL A 114 6.13 -8.01 -4.35
CA VAL A 114 5.49 -9.32 -4.18
C VAL A 114 6.48 -10.33 -3.61
N SER A 115 7.67 -10.43 -4.21
CA SER A 115 8.72 -11.35 -3.77
C SER A 115 9.36 -10.98 -2.42
N LYS A 116 9.32 -9.71 -2.02
CA LYS A 116 9.89 -9.24 -0.75
C LYS A 116 8.98 -9.50 0.45
N VAL A 117 7.67 -9.53 0.24
CA VAL A 117 6.69 -9.64 1.33
C VAL A 117 5.85 -10.91 1.27
N SER A 118 6.02 -11.74 0.24
CA SER A 118 5.34 -13.03 0.09
C SER A 118 6.18 -14.01 -0.71
N ASP A 119 5.93 -15.31 -0.55
CA ASP A 119 6.55 -16.38 -1.34
C ASP A 119 5.91 -16.56 -2.73
N LYS A 120 5.03 -15.63 -3.11
CA LYS A 120 4.30 -15.66 -4.38
C LYS A 120 5.16 -15.05 -5.50
N LYS A 121 4.92 -15.50 -6.73
CA LYS A 121 5.52 -14.90 -7.93
C LYS A 121 4.46 -14.16 -8.74
N CYS A 122 4.72 -12.90 -9.04
CA CYS A 122 3.91 -12.13 -9.99
C CYS A 122 4.25 -12.59 -11.42
N GLY A 123 3.24 -12.86 -12.24
CA GLY A 123 3.45 -13.20 -13.66
C GLY A 123 3.80 -12.01 -14.55
N TYR A 124 3.70 -10.79 -14.02
CA TYR A 124 4.17 -9.59 -14.70
C TYR A 124 5.64 -9.31 -14.37
N TYR A 125 6.35 -8.77 -15.34
CA TYR A 125 7.71 -8.26 -15.19
C TYR A 125 7.88 -6.99 -16.03
N PHE A 126 8.98 -6.28 -15.84
CA PHE A 126 9.32 -5.10 -16.63
C PHE A 126 10.65 -5.35 -17.32
N ASP A 127 10.70 -5.09 -18.63
CA ASP A 127 11.97 -5.08 -19.37
C ASP A 127 12.67 -3.75 -19.09
N ASP A 128 13.84 -3.83 -18.46
CA ASP A 128 14.62 -2.68 -18.04
C ASP A 128 15.20 -1.88 -19.23
N GLY A 129 14.94 -2.30 -20.48
CA GLY A 129 15.47 -1.67 -21.69
C GLY A 129 17.00 -1.65 -21.76
N LYS A 130 17.67 -2.47 -20.94
CA LYS A 130 19.11 -2.66 -20.98
C LYS A 130 19.40 -3.94 -21.77
N GLU A 131 19.58 -3.79 -23.07
CA GLU A 131 20.56 -4.61 -23.81
C GLU A 131 21.98 -4.13 -23.47
#